data_AF-A0A5N6BWX4-F1
#
_entry.id   AF-A0A5N6BWX4-F1
#
_cell.length_a   1.000
_cell.length_b   1.000
_cell.length_c   1.000
_cell.angle_alpha   90.00
_cell.angle_beta   90.00
_cell.angle_gamma   90.00
#
_symmetry.space_group_name_H-M   'P 1'
#
loop_
_entity.id
_entity.type
_entity.pdbx_description
1 polymer ?
#
loop_
_entity_poly.entity_id
_entity_poly.type
_entity_poly.pdbx_seq_one_letter_code
_entity_poly.pdbx_strand_id
1 'polypeptide(L)'
;MGRFHQARQTRSAPSGGGRHHRGPGTWPSRRRPAPVRGDFCQNARHCPPFMEIRMATPQVRPGLTHERVGVFADAIFAIAITLLALELPRPEGEDFQRLGAFFGDHFGSFMAFAIAFLMLWFAWRAHHTLFDQIERVSQSMLLLHIPLLFFVAVLPYTTSIFGETNASHLPAEADARALATGLFAGNEAILLLAQGALFTLVLAQRVHRPDADLRRLRGNACIYWAIGIYWLLTAAASAWAVTAVPFLWLATPLVAAGTVRVLRMRR
;
A
#
# COMPACT_ATOMS: atom_id res chain seq x y z
N MET A 1 -50.91 -13.03 19.44
CA MET A 1 -51.19 -12.99 17.98
C MET A 1 -49.86 -12.96 17.23
N GLY A 2 -49.67 -13.54 16.04
CA GLY A 2 -50.48 -14.49 15.27
C GLY A 2 -49.61 -15.03 14.11
N ARG A 3 -49.53 -16.35 13.91
CA ARG A 3 -48.74 -16.96 12.82
C ARG A 3 -49.61 -17.13 11.57
N PHE A 4 -49.09 -16.73 10.41
CA PHE A 4 -49.69 -17.12 9.12
C PHE A 4 -48.97 -18.34 8.52
N HIS A 5 -49.70 -19.46 8.45
CA HIS A 5 -49.41 -20.59 7.57
C HIS A 5 -50.38 -20.54 6.39
N GLN A 6 -49.90 -20.81 5.17
CA GLN A 6 -50.58 -21.44 4.00
C GLN A 6 -49.78 -21.09 2.72
N ALA A 7 -49.77 -21.90 1.65
CA ALA A 7 -50.19 -23.29 1.47
C ALA A 7 -49.36 -23.95 0.34
N ARG A 8 -49.33 -25.28 0.29
CA ARG A 8 -49.00 -26.00 -0.95
C ARG A 8 -50.22 -26.01 -1.88
N GLN A 9 -50.00 -25.94 -3.18
CA GLN A 9 -50.91 -26.49 -4.19
C GLN A 9 -50.15 -27.45 -5.11
N THR A 10 -50.86 -28.34 -5.79
CA THR A 10 -50.30 -29.52 -6.47
C THR A 10 -51.16 -29.94 -7.66
N ARG A 11 -50.54 -30.54 -8.69
CA ARG A 11 -51.18 -31.11 -9.90
C ARG A 11 -51.80 -30.03 -10.83
N SER A 12 -52.08 -30.25 -12.11
CA SER A 12 -51.92 -31.44 -12.98
C SER A 12 -51.71 -31.01 -14.44
N ALA A 13 -51.18 -31.89 -15.29
CA ALA A 13 -51.24 -31.75 -16.75
C ALA A 13 -52.55 -32.35 -17.32
N PRO A 14 -52.93 -31.97 -18.55
CA PRO A 14 -53.40 -32.95 -19.53
C PRO A 14 -52.70 -32.80 -20.91
N SER A 15 -53.15 -33.57 -21.90
CA SER A 15 -52.40 -33.95 -23.11
C SER A 15 -53.15 -33.76 -24.43
N GLY A 16 -52.43 -33.62 -25.56
CA GLY A 16 -52.81 -34.32 -26.81
C GLY A 16 -52.76 -33.57 -28.15
N GLY A 17 -51.82 -33.98 -29.02
CA GLY A 17 -51.91 -33.88 -30.51
C GLY A 17 -51.59 -32.52 -31.18
N GLY A 18 -51.09 -32.48 -32.42
CA GLY A 18 -50.45 -33.57 -33.19
C GLY A 18 -50.29 -33.33 -34.71
N ARG A 19 -49.11 -33.72 -35.26
CA ARG A 19 -48.75 -33.85 -36.70
C ARG A 19 -48.60 -32.53 -37.49
N HIS A 20 -47.91 -32.44 -38.62
CA HIS A 20 -47.05 -33.39 -39.38
C HIS A 20 -45.55 -32.96 -39.26
N HIS A 21 -44.60 -32.97 -40.22
CA HIS A 21 -44.50 -33.41 -41.64
C HIS A 21 -43.05 -33.65 -42.10
N ARG A 22 -42.89 -34.32 -43.26
CA ARG A 22 -41.72 -34.50 -44.19
C ARG A 22 -40.26 -34.54 -43.66
N GLY A 23 -39.53 -35.58 -44.10
CA GLY A 23 -38.06 -35.58 -44.27
C GLY A 23 -37.69 -35.66 -45.76
N PRO A 24 -36.54 -36.25 -46.19
CA PRO A 24 -35.45 -36.82 -45.39
C PRO A 24 -34.06 -36.17 -45.67
N GLY A 25 -33.10 -36.36 -44.75
CA GLY A 25 -31.70 -35.95 -44.95
C GLY A 25 -30.74 -36.86 -44.19
N THR A 26 -30.06 -37.77 -44.89
CA THR A 26 -29.26 -38.85 -44.28
C THR A 26 -27.83 -38.40 -43.98
N TRP A 27 -27.58 -37.98 -42.74
CA TRP A 27 -26.22 -37.84 -42.20
C TRP A 27 -25.81 -39.13 -41.46
N PRO A 28 -24.62 -39.70 -41.70
CA PRO A 28 -24.17 -40.91 -41.01
C PRO A 28 -23.89 -40.60 -39.54
N SER A 29 -24.69 -41.18 -38.65
CA SER A 29 -24.50 -41.02 -37.20
C SER A 29 -23.21 -41.70 -36.76
N ARG A 30 -22.26 -40.92 -36.22
CA ARG A 30 -21.11 -41.46 -35.51
C ARG A 30 -21.63 -42.25 -34.31
N ARG A 31 -21.56 -43.59 -34.41
CA ARG A 31 -21.88 -44.48 -33.28
C ARG A 31 -20.97 -44.09 -32.12
N ARG A 32 -21.55 -43.65 -30.99
CA ARG A 32 -20.79 -43.57 -29.74
C ARG A 32 -20.37 -45.00 -29.39
N PRO A 33 -19.08 -45.27 -29.08
CA PRO A 33 -18.72 -46.57 -28.54
C PRO A 33 -19.52 -46.79 -27.24
N ALA A 34 -20.00 -48.01 -27.03
CA ALA A 34 -20.63 -48.37 -25.76
C ALA A 34 -19.61 -48.20 -24.62
N PRO A 35 -20.04 -47.79 -23.41
CA PRO A 35 -19.15 -47.80 -22.27
C PRO A 35 -18.71 -49.24 -21.99
N VAL A 36 -17.42 -49.52 -22.17
CA VAL A 36 -16.81 -50.78 -21.74
C VAL A 36 -16.98 -50.84 -20.23
N ARG A 37 -17.83 -51.77 -19.76
CA ARG A 37 -17.87 -52.13 -18.34
C ARG A 37 -16.57 -52.87 -18.04
N GLY A 38 -15.58 -52.13 -17.52
CA GLY A 38 -14.45 -52.76 -16.87
C GLY A 38 -14.92 -53.42 -15.58
N ASP A 39 -14.77 -54.73 -15.48
CA ASP A 39 -15.09 -55.48 -14.26
C ASP A 39 -14.05 -55.18 -13.17
N PHE A 40 -14.25 -54.08 -12.46
CA PHE A 40 -13.42 -53.66 -11.33
C PHE A 40 -14.27 -53.42 -10.07
N CYS A 41 -13.76 -53.90 -8.94
CA CYS A 41 -14.29 -53.67 -7.59
C CYS A 41 -15.69 -54.24 -7.28
N GLN A 42 -15.90 -55.56 -7.44
CA GLN A 42 -17.02 -56.25 -6.77
C GLN A 42 -16.82 -56.45 -5.25
N ASN A 43 -15.64 -56.14 -4.69
CA ASN A 43 -15.33 -56.34 -3.27
C ASN A 43 -15.27 -55.00 -2.50
N ALA A 44 -16.43 -54.53 -2.02
CA ALA A 44 -16.64 -53.22 -1.39
C ALA A 44 -16.00 -53.03 0.01
N ARG A 45 -14.94 -53.78 0.35
CA ARG A 45 -14.22 -53.70 1.63
C ARG A 45 -12.91 -52.91 1.57
N HIS A 46 -12.42 -52.59 0.36
CA HIS A 46 -11.13 -51.93 0.14
C HIS A 46 -11.22 -50.76 -0.85
N CYS A 47 -12.30 -49.98 -0.78
CA CYS A 47 -12.26 -48.62 -1.32
C CYS A 47 -11.52 -47.75 -0.28
N PRO A 48 -10.37 -47.14 -0.62
CA PRO A 48 -9.74 -46.20 0.31
C PRO A 48 -10.71 -45.04 0.55
N PRO A 49 -10.88 -44.56 1.80
CA PRO A 49 -11.71 -43.39 2.05
C PRO A 49 -11.19 -42.23 1.19
N PHE A 50 -12.12 -41.46 0.61
CA PHE A 50 -11.80 -40.35 -0.28
C PHE A 50 -10.80 -39.43 0.42
N MET A 51 -9.52 -39.51 0.04
CA MET A 51 -8.45 -38.85 0.76
C MET A 51 -8.61 -37.36 0.56
N GLU A 52 -9.22 -36.70 1.56
CA GLU A 52 -9.34 -35.26 1.60
C GLU A 52 -7.93 -34.70 1.62
N ILE A 53 -7.44 -34.29 0.45
CA ILE A 53 -6.20 -33.55 0.30
C ILE A 53 -6.47 -32.18 0.91
N ARG A 54 -6.37 -32.11 2.24
CA ARG A 54 -6.16 -30.87 2.96
C ARG A 54 -4.91 -30.25 2.38
N MET A 55 -5.10 -29.34 1.43
CA MET A 55 -4.04 -28.50 0.89
C MET A 55 -3.38 -27.86 2.08
N ALA A 56 -2.14 -28.28 2.38
CA ALA A 56 -1.42 -27.82 3.55
C ALA A 56 -1.32 -26.29 3.45
N THR A 57 -1.99 -25.59 4.36
CA THR A 57 -1.93 -24.13 4.43
C THR A 57 -0.45 -23.74 4.49
N PRO A 58 0.04 -22.85 3.60
CA PRO A 58 1.47 -22.56 3.53
C PRO A 58 1.98 -22.15 4.91
N GLN A 59 2.90 -22.92 5.50
CA GLN A 59 3.29 -22.69 6.89
C GLN A 59 3.92 -21.30 7.03
N VAL A 60 3.16 -20.38 7.63
CA VAL A 60 3.69 -19.13 8.16
C VAL A 60 4.74 -19.51 9.19
N ARG A 61 5.98 -19.06 9.00
CA ARG A 61 7.08 -19.32 9.94
C ARG A 61 6.64 -18.87 11.35
N PRO A 62 6.61 -19.77 12.35
CA PRO A 62 6.12 -19.42 13.68
C PRO A 62 6.80 -18.16 14.23
N GLY A 63 5.98 -17.19 14.63
CA GLY A 63 6.42 -15.91 15.19
C GLY A 63 6.49 -14.73 14.21
N LEU A 64 6.50 -14.94 12.88
CA LEU A 64 6.66 -13.88 11.87
C LEU A 64 5.40 -13.67 11.01
N THR A 65 4.24 -13.43 11.65
CA THR A 65 2.97 -13.16 10.94
C THR A 65 2.96 -11.76 10.32
N HIS A 66 2.12 -11.53 9.30
CA HIS A 66 1.98 -10.20 8.70
C HIS A 66 1.51 -9.16 9.72
N GLU A 67 0.61 -9.55 10.63
CA GLU A 67 0.12 -8.69 11.73
C GLU A 67 1.27 -8.22 12.63
N ARG A 68 2.17 -9.13 13.02
CA ARG A 68 3.32 -8.81 13.90
C ARG A 68 4.31 -7.85 13.25
N VAL A 69 4.55 -7.99 11.94
CA VAL A 69 5.42 -7.06 11.20
C VAL A 69 4.75 -5.68 11.08
N GLY A 70 3.44 -5.64 10.81
CA GLY A 70 2.66 -4.40 10.77
C GLY A 70 2.65 -3.67 12.12
N VAL A 71 2.33 -4.37 13.22
CA VAL A 71 2.32 -3.78 14.58
C VAL A 71 3.70 -3.26 15.00
N PHE A 72 4.79 -3.94 14.62
CA PHE A 72 6.15 -3.44 14.87
C PHE A 72 6.47 -2.17 14.06
N ALA A 73 6.05 -2.11 12.80
CA ALA A 73 6.21 -0.94 11.96
C ALA A 73 5.35 0.25 12.44
N ASP A 74 4.07 0.01 12.76
CA ASP A 74 3.14 0.99 13.32
C ASP A 74 3.69 1.61 14.62
N ALA A 75 4.35 0.82 15.48
CA ALA A 75 5.01 1.32 16.69
C ALA A 75 6.19 2.25 16.38
N ILE A 76 7.00 1.97 15.35
CA ILE A 76 8.11 2.84 14.92
C ILE A 76 7.58 4.13 14.29
N PHE A 77 6.53 4.06 13.46
CA PHE A 77 5.84 5.26 12.95
C PHE A 77 5.32 6.13 14.09
N ALA A 78 4.64 5.55 15.09
CA ALA A 78 4.13 6.28 16.25
C ALA A 78 5.25 6.98 17.04
N ILE A 79 6.36 6.27 17.30
CA ILE A 79 7.53 6.85 17.97
C ILE A 79 8.09 8.02 17.15
N ALA A 80 8.39 7.84 15.87
CA ALA A 80 8.94 8.91 15.02
C ALA A 80 8.02 10.15 14.93
N ILE A 81 6.71 9.94 14.82
CA ILE A 81 5.70 11.01 14.84
C ILE A 81 5.74 11.80 16.16
N THR A 82 6.00 11.15 17.30
CA THR A 82 6.16 11.85 18.59
C THR A 82 7.53 12.50 18.79
N LEU A 83 8.61 11.90 18.27
CA LEU A 83 9.97 12.45 18.37
C LEU A 83 10.11 13.79 17.66
N LEU A 84 9.39 14.01 16.55
CA LEU A 84 9.28 15.31 15.88
C LEU A 84 8.97 16.48 16.83
N ALA A 85 8.22 16.26 17.91
CA ALA A 85 7.87 17.30 18.86
C ALA A 85 8.98 17.62 19.88
N LEU A 86 10.01 16.77 20.00
CA LEU A 86 11.19 17.03 20.83
C LEU A 86 12.23 17.89 20.09
N GLU A 87 12.23 17.80 18.76
CA GLU A 87 13.05 18.58 17.82
C GLU A 87 12.57 20.03 17.63
N LEU A 88 11.51 20.46 18.33
CA LEU A 88 11.00 21.82 18.27
C LEU A 88 11.86 22.78 19.13
N PRO A 89 12.23 23.96 18.62
CA PRO A 89 13.02 24.92 19.37
C PRO A 89 12.26 25.39 20.61
N ARG A 90 12.99 25.49 21.73
CA ARG A 90 12.48 25.86 23.05
C ARG A 90 13.03 27.22 23.46
N PRO A 91 12.19 28.14 24.00
CA PRO A 91 12.67 29.41 24.51
C PRO A 91 13.48 29.19 25.80
N GLU A 92 14.65 29.84 25.91
CA GLU A 92 15.51 29.79 27.09
C GLU A 92 15.92 31.20 27.56
N GLY A 93 16.22 31.35 28.85
CA GLY A 93 16.70 32.61 29.42
C GLY A 93 15.79 33.82 29.15
N GLU A 94 16.27 34.76 28.33
CA GLU A 94 15.55 35.99 27.99
C GLU A 94 14.42 35.80 26.96
N ASP A 95 14.37 34.67 26.24
CA ASP A 95 13.31 34.39 25.24
C ASP A 95 11.91 34.44 25.84
N PHE A 96 11.77 34.06 27.12
CA PHE A 96 10.51 34.14 27.86
C PHE A 96 9.96 35.58 27.96
N GLN A 97 10.82 36.59 27.90
CA GLN A 97 10.42 38.01 27.86
C GLN A 97 10.02 38.47 26.45
N ARG A 98 10.41 37.71 25.41
CA ARG A 98 10.25 38.05 23.98
C ARG A 98 9.55 36.95 23.18
N LEU A 99 8.70 36.15 23.84
CA LEU A 99 8.12 34.92 23.30
C LEU A 99 7.43 35.07 21.93
N GLY A 100 6.80 36.22 21.66
CA GLY A 100 6.19 36.52 20.36
C GLY A 100 7.20 36.74 19.22
N ALA A 101 8.40 37.24 19.51
CA ALA A 101 9.51 37.30 18.56
C ALA A 101 10.10 35.90 18.34
N PHE A 102 10.38 35.16 19.42
CA PHE A 102 10.88 33.79 19.37
C PHE A 102 10.06 32.89 18.42
N PHE A 103 8.72 32.91 18.52
CA PHE A 103 7.85 32.15 17.60
C PHE A 103 7.89 32.63 16.13
N GLY A 104 8.22 33.90 15.89
CA GLY A 104 8.43 34.44 14.54
C GLY A 104 9.79 34.03 13.97
N ASP A 105 10.85 34.22 14.75
CA ASP A 105 12.23 33.90 14.39
C ASP A 105 12.40 32.38 14.10
N HIS A 106 11.71 31.53 14.87
CA HIS A 106 11.70 30.07 14.68
C HIS A 106 10.52 29.53 13.83
N PHE A 107 9.74 30.38 13.15
CA PHE A 107 8.54 29.96 12.40
C PHE A 107 8.83 28.85 11.37
N GLY A 108 10.01 28.88 10.74
CA GLY A 108 10.47 27.84 9.80
C GLY A 108 10.49 26.44 10.41
N SER A 109 11.02 26.29 11.63
CA SER A 109 11.07 25.00 12.34
C SER A 109 9.67 24.49 12.73
N PHE A 110 8.77 25.37 13.16
CA PHE A 110 7.38 24.99 13.46
C PHE A 110 6.61 24.54 12.20
N MET A 111 6.87 25.15 11.04
CA MET A 111 6.30 24.70 9.76
C MET A 111 6.93 23.39 9.26
N ALA A 112 8.24 23.23 9.37
CA ALA A 112 8.94 21.97 9.04
C ALA A 112 8.37 20.80 9.87
N PHE A 113 8.25 20.98 11.18
CA PHE A 113 7.58 20.03 12.09
C PHE A 113 6.18 19.66 11.62
N ALA A 114 5.31 20.65 11.37
CA ALA A 114 3.91 20.40 11.00
C ALA A 114 3.78 19.67 9.65
N ILE A 115 4.66 19.97 8.70
CA ILE A 115 4.73 19.31 7.39
C ILE A 115 5.22 17.85 7.55
N ALA A 116 6.31 17.62 8.28
CA ALA A 116 6.86 16.28 8.51
C ALA A 116 5.90 15.37 9.30
N PHE A 117 5.18 15.92 10.28
CA PHE A 117 4.13 15.21 11.02
C PHE A 117 3.03 14.69 10.08
N LEU A 118 2.57 15.55 9.15
CA LEU A 118 1.59 15.15 8.13
C LEU A 118 2.16 14.14 7.13
N MET A 119 3.44 14.25 6.74
CA MET A 119 4.12 13.30 5.87
C MET A 119 4.18 11.90 6.51
N LEU A 120 4.65 11.78 7.76
CA LEU A 120 4.64 10.50 8.49
C LEU A 120 3.22 9.96 8.70
N TRP A 121 2.23 10.81 8.98
CA TRP A 121 0.83 10.38 9.08
C TRP A 121 0.30 9.77 7.78
N PHE A 122 0.60 10.39 6.62
CA PHE A 122 0.21 9.84 5.32
C PHE A 122 1.02 8.59 4.93
N ALA A 123 2.31 8.53 5.26
CA ALA A 123 3.16 7.35 5.06
C ALA A 123 2.67 6.17 5.91
N TRP A 124 2.41 6.39 7.21
CA TRP A 124 1.80 5.42 8.11
C TRP A 124 0.45 4.93 7.59
N ARG A 125 -0.45 5.83 7.22
CA ARG A 125 -1.76 5.47 6.65
C ARG A 125 -1.62 4.59 5.41
N ALA A 126 -0.65 4.87 4.54
CA ALA A 126 -0.39 4.08 3.34
C ALA A 126 0.26 2.73 3.64
N HIS A 127 1.08 2.65 4.69
CA HIS A 127 1.65 1.43 5.23
C HIS A 127 0.56 0.52 5.82
N HIS A 128 -0.27 1.04 6.70
CA HIS A 128 -1.42 0.32 7.28
C HIS A 128 -2.38 -0.19 6.18
N THR A 129 -2.72 0.67 5.21
CA THR A 129 -3.54 0.30 4.03
C THR A 129 -2.90 -0.78 3.15
N LEU A 130 -1.57 -0.92 3.14
CA LEU A 130 -0.88 -2.02 2.48
C LEU A 130 -1.01 -3.32 3.29
N PHE A 131 -0.86 -3.26 4.62
CA PHE A 131 -0.93 -4.42 5.50
C PHE A 131 -2.34 -5.03 5.59
N ASP A 132 -3.40 -4.22 5.49
CA ASP A 132 -4.79 -4.68 5.32
C ASP A 132 -5.00 -5.55 4.06
N GLN A 133 -4.16 -5.37 3.03
CA GLN A 133 -4.32 -5.98 1.72
C GLN A 133 -3.44 -7.23 1.52
N ILE A 134 -2.60 -7.62 2.49
CA ILE A 134 -1.73 -8.81 2.39
C ILE A 134 -2.20 -10.00 3.23
N GLU A 135 -1.84 -11.19 2.76
CA GLU A 135 -2.07 -12.47 3.44
C GLU A 135 -0.80 -12.95 4.16
N ARG A 136 0.37 -12.62 3.61
CA ARG A 136 1.68 -13.11 4.05
C ARG A 136 2.80 -12.10 3.73
N VAL A 137 3.80 -12.01 4.60
CA VAL A 137 5.03 -11.24 4.36
C VAL A 137 6.11 -12.18 3.80
N SER A 138 6.84 -11.74 2.77
CA SER A 138 7.98 -12.46 2.21
C SER A 138 9.32 -11.98 2.79
N GLN A 139 10.37 -12.78 2.64
CA GLN A 139 11.72 -12.42 3.09
C GLN A 139 12.21 -11.10 2.44
N SER A 140 11.91 -10.86 1.16
CA SER A 140 12.29 -9.63 0.47
C SER A 140 11.49 -8.41 0.94
N MET A 141 10.20 -8.59 1.28
CA MET A 141 9.44 -7.52 1.93
C MET A 141 10.06 -7.19 3.28
N LEU A 142 10.40 -8.20 4.09
CA LEU A 142 11.01 -8.00 5.41
C LEU A 142 12.35 -7.24 5.33
N LEU A 143 13.21 -7.61 4.37
CA LEU A 143 14.47 -6.90 4.11
C LEU A 143 14.25 -5.44 3.68
N LEU A 144 13.19 -5.15 2.92
CA LEU A 144 12.82 -3.79 2.50
C LEU A 144 12.20 -2.95 3.64
N HIS A 145 11.68 -3.58 4.71
CA HIS A 145 11.24 -2.84 5.90
C HIS A 145 12.41 -2.26 6.70
N ILE A 146 13.60 -2.85 6.65
CA ILE A 146 14.78 -2.37 7.39
C ILE A 146 15.14 -0.93 6.99
N PRO A 147 15.40 -0.60 5.71
CA PRO A 147 15.66 0.78 5.31
C PRO A 147 14.43 1.69 5.48
N LEU A 148 13.21 1.21 5.19
CA LEU A 148 11.99 2.00 5.39
C LEU A 148 11.89 2.50 6.84
N LEU A 149 11.98 1.61 7.82
CA LEU A 149 11.83 1.93 9.24
C LEU A 149 13.03 2.70 9.79
N PHE A 150 14.23 2.51 9.23
CA PHE A 150 15.39 3.35 9.51
C PHE A 150 15.15 4.81 9.08
N PHE A 151 14.73 5.06 7.84
CA PHE A 151 14.46 6.43 7.36
C PHE A 151 13.21 7.06 8.00
N VAL A 152 12.27 6.27 8.54
CA VAL A 152 11.19 6.79 9.41
C VAL A 152 11.78 7.33 10.71
N ALA A 153 12.70 6.60 11.34
CA ALA A 153 13.37 7.02 12.58
C ALA A 153 14.37 8.18 12.39
N VAL A 154 14.90 8.38 11.17
CA VAL A 154 15.82 9.49 10.81
C VAL A 154 15.09 10.76 10.36
N LEU A 155 13.80 10.68 10.00
CA LEU A 155 13.05 11.87 9.57
C LEU A 155 13.03 13.01 10.60
N PRO A 156 12.84 12.80 11.93
CA PRO A 156 12.84 13.89 12.91
C PRO A 156 14.11 14.74 12.86
N TYR A 157 15.27 14.09 12.86
CA TYR A 157 16.60 14.72 12.79
C TYR A 157 16.85 15.46 11.45
N THR A 158 16.37 14.91 10.33
CA THR A 158 16.47 15.63 9.04
C THR A 158 15.46 16.79 8.93
N THR A 159 14.37 16.75 9.71
CA THR A 159 13.37 17.82 9.80
C THR A 159 13.88 19.02 10.61
N SER A 160 14.55 18.80 11.75
CA SER A 160 15.11 19.90 12.57
C SER A 160 16.15 20.70 11.79
N ILE A 161 17.17 20.02 11.25
CA ILE A 161 18.22 20.66 10.44
C ILE A 161 17.61 21.40 9.24
N PHE A 162 16.59 20.83 8.58
CA PHE A 162 15.89 21.51 7.49
C PHE A 162 15.16 22.78 7.97
N GLY A 163 14.44 22.71 9.10
CA GLY A 163 13.71 23.85 9.67
C GLY A 163 14.63 24.99 10.11
N GLU A 164 15.71 24.68 10.83
CA GLU A 164 16.70 25.64 11.30
C GLU A 164 17.43 26.32 10.13
N THR A 165 18.01 25.54 9.22
CA THR A 165 18.81 26.09 8.10
C THR A 165 17.98 26.85 7.07
N ASN A 166 16.66 26.68 7.03
CA ASN A 166 15.78 27.47 6.15
C ASN A 166 15.18 28.71 6.84
N ALA A 167 15.35 28.89 8.15
CA ALA A 167 15.03 30.16 8.83
C ALA A 167 16.02 31.26 8.43
N SER A 168 17.29 30.91 8.17
CA SER A 168 18.29 31.86 7.69
C SER A 168 18.26 32.01 6.16
N HIS A 169 18.42 33.24 5.68
CA HIS A 169 18.46 33.58 4.25
C HIS A 169 19.81 34.18 3.83
N LEU A 170 20.83 34.05 4.67
CA LEU A 170 22.17 34.58 4.42
C LEU A 170 22.86 33.83 3.26
N PRO A 171 23.56 34.53 2.34
CA PRO A 171 24.25 33.86 1.22
C PRO A 171 25.36 32.90 1.65
N ALA A 172 26.04 33.19 2.77
CA ALA A 172 27.14 32.38 3.29
C ALA A 172 26.72 30.97 3.77
N GLU A 173 25.42 30.76 4.01
CA GLU A 173 24.86 29.50 4.51
C GLU A 173 24.15 28.69 3.41
N ALA A 174 24.25 29.13 2.14
CA ALA A 174 23.56 28.51 1.02
C ALA A 174 23.90 27.01 0.86
N ASP A 175 25.17 26.63 1.02
CA ASP A 175 25.62 25.24 0.90
C ASP A 175 25.08 24.36 2.03
N ALA A 176 25.09 24.87 3.27
CA ALA A 176 24.54 24.17 4.44
C ALA A 176 23.02 23.94 4.29
N ARG A 177 22.28 24.98 3.87
CA ARG A 177 20.84 24.89 3.58
C ARG A 177 20.54 23.98 2.39
N ALA A 178 21.40 23.94 1.37
CA ALA A 178 21.27 23.04 0.22
C ALA A 178 21.45 21.57 0.62
N LEU A 179 22.46 21.28 1.47
CA LEU A 179 22.68 19.96 2.06
C LEU A 179 21.52 19.54 2.97
N ALA A 180 21.05 20.40 3.87
CA ALA A 180 19.92 20.13 4.75
C ALA A 180 18.62 19.81 3.97
N THR A 181 18.32 20.64 2.97
CA THR A 181 17.18 20.45 2.06
C THR A 181 17.31 19.17 1.24
N GLY A 182 18.52 18.81 0.80
CA GLY A 182 18.81 17.57 0.10
C GLY A 182 18.70 16.33 0.99
N LEU A 183 19.09 16.42 2.27
CA LEU A 183 18.97 15.35 3.26
C LEU A 183 17.50 15.06 3.59
N PHE A 184 16.71 16.09 3.90
CA PHE A 184 15.27 15.95 4.17
C PHE A 184 14.52 15.38 2.94
N ALA A 185 14.75 15.95 1.76
CA ALA A 185 14.13 15.46 0.53
C ALA A 185 14.59 14.05 0.13
N GLY A 186 15.85 13.71 0.42
CA GLY A 186 16.41 12.38 0.21
C GLY A 186 15.82 11.34 1.17
N ASN A 187 15.60 11.70 2.43
CA ASN A 187 14.94 10.85 3.42
C ASN A 187 13.51 10.49 2.96
N GLU A 188 12.70 11.50 2.65
CA GLU A 188 11.35 11.32 2.10
C GLU A 188 11.36 10.55 0.78
N ALA A 189 12.27 10.85 -0.15
CA ALA A 189 12.40 10.12 -1.41
C ALA A 189 12.62 8.61 -1.17
N ILE A 190 13.49 8.24 -0.23
CA ILE A 190 13.75 6.83 0.08
C ILE A 190 12.51 6.18 0.74
N LEU A 191 11.79 6.87 1.63
CA LEU A 191 10.53 6.39 2.20
C LEU A 191 9.47 6.10 1.13
N LEU A 192 9.26 7.07 0.23
CA LEU A 192 8.30 7.00 -0.86
C LEU A 192 8.65 5.88 -1.87
N LEU A 193 9.94 5.75 -2.23
CA LEU A 193 10.43 4.69 -3.11
C LEU A 193 10.34 3.31 -2.46
N ALA A 194 10.66 3.17 -1.16
CA ALA A 194 10.52 1.92 -0.42
C ALA A 194 9.06 1.49 -0.31
N GLN A 195 8.13 2.42 -0.03
CA GLN A 195 6.69 2.15 -0.02
C GLN A 195 6.18 1.75 -1.41
N GLY A 196 6.64 2.42 -2.49
CA GLY A 196 6.33 2.05 -3.87
C GLY A 196 6.84 0.65 -4.24
N ALA A 197 8.07 0.33 -3.85
CA ALA A 197 8.66 -0.99 -4.02
C ALA A 197 7.92 -2.08 -3.21
N LEU A 198 7.43 -1.79 -2.01
CA LEU A 198 6.58 -2.71 -1.25
C LEU A 198 5.25 -3.02 -1.98
N PHE A 199 4.52 -2.02 -2.48
CA PHE A 199 3.33 -2.26 -3.32
C PHE A 199 3.69 -3.10 -4.57
N THR A 200 4.83 -2.85 -5.22
CA THR A 200 5.31 -3.64 -6.36
C THR A 200 5.63 -5.09 -5.98
N LEU A 201 6.30 -5.35 -4.86
CA LEU A 201 6.60 -6.70 -4.38
C LEU A 201 5.33 -7.49 -4.08
N VAL A 202 4.34 -6.87 -3.42
CA VAL A 202 3.06 -7.50 -3.08
C VAL A 202 2.32 -7.99 -4.33
N LEU A 203 2.36 -7.21 -5.41
CA LEU A 203 1.80 -7.57 -6.72
C LEU A 203 2.63 -8.63 -7.46
N ALA A 204 3.96 -8.49 -7.46
CA ALA A 204 4.86 -9.40 -8.18
C ALA A 204 4.85 -10.82 -7.58
N GLN A 205 4.80 -10.92 -6.25
CA GLN A 205 4.90 -12.17 -5.51
C GLN A 205 3.54 -12.82 -5.21
N ARG A 206 2.42 -12.14 -5.54
CA ARG A 206 1.05 -12.58 -5.27
C ARG A 206 0.88 -12.99 -3.79
N VAL A 207 1.13 -12.02 -2.93
CA VAL A 207 0.98 -12.12 -1.46
C VAL A 207 -0.12 -11.21 -0.91
N HIS A 208 -0.82 -10.51 -1.81
CA HIS A 208 -2.09 -9.84 -1.52
C HIS A 208 -3.18 -10.88 -1.19
N ARG A 209 -4.22 -10.46 -0.44
CA ARG A 209 -5.40 -11.29 -0.17
C ARG A 209 -6.18 -11.62 -1.47
N PRO A 210 -7.01 -12.68 -1.51
CA PRO A 210 -7.76 -13.06 -2.71
C PRO A 210 -8.79 -12.02 -3.19
N ASP A 211 -9.31 -11.22 -2.27
CA ASP A 211 -10.32 -10.16 -2.45
C ASP A 211 -9.71 -8.75 -2.63
N ALA A 212 -8.39 -8.62 -2.57
CA ALA A 212 -7.69 -7.34 -2.62
C ALA A 212 -7.91 -6.57 -3.94
N ASP A 213 -8.09 -5.24 -3.85
CA ASP A 213 -8.27 -4.39 -5.02
C ASP A 213 -6.93 -4.20 -5.76
N LEU A 214 -6.62 -5.13 -6.68
CA LEU A 214 -5.41 -5.12 -7.49
C LEU A 214 -5.26 -3.86 -8.35
N ARG A 215 -6.36 -3.12 -8.61
CA ARG A 215 -6.34 -1.84 -9.34
C ARG A 215 -5.91 -0.70 -8.42
N ARG A 216 -6.32 -0.68 -7.14
CA ARG A 216 -5.77 0.21 -6.12
C ARG A 216 -4.31 -0.10 -5.83
N LEU A 217 -3.95 -1.37 -5.60
CA LEU A 217 -2.56 -1.75 -5.33
C LEU A 217 -1.61 -1.31 -6.47
N ARG A 218 -2.00 -1.53 -7.73
CA ARG A 218 -1.24 -1.05 -8.91
C ARG A 218 -1.22 0.49 -9.01
N GLY A 219 -2.34 1.14 -8.71
CA GLY A 219 -2.42 2.61 -8.64
C GLY A 219 -1.44 3.19 -7.62
N ASN A 220 -1.50 2.69 -6.39
CA ASN A 220 -0.63 3.09 -5.29
C ASN A 220 0.85 2.84 -5.64
N ALA A 221 1.21 1.67 -6.17
CA ALA A 221 2.58 1.39 -6.64
C ALA A 221 3.07 2.50 -7.58
N CYS A 222 2.36 2.77 -8.68
CA CYS A 222 2.73 3.80 -9.63
C CYS A 222 2.76 5.21 -9.04
N ILE A 223 1.87 5.55 -8.10
CA ILE A 223 1.85 6.84 -7.42
C ILE A 223 3.09 7.00 -6.54
N TYR A 224 3.41 6.02 -5.69
CA TYR A 224 4.59 6.09 -4.81
C TYR A 224 5.91 6.09 -5.58
N TRP A 225 6.02 5.32 -6.67
CA TRP A 225 7.16 5.43 -7.59
C TRP A 225 7.26 6.82 -8.22
N ALA A 226 6.16 7.39 -8.73
CA ALA A 226 6.17 8.71 -9.35
C ALA A 226 6.52 9.84 -8.37
N ILE A 227 5.95 9.82 -7.16
CA ILE A 227 6.24 10.81 -6.11
C ILE A 227 7.67 10.62 -5.58
N GLY A 228 8.11 9.38 -5.32
CA GLY A 228 9.46 9.10 -4.83
C GLY A 228 10.57 9.49 -5.81
N ILE A 229 10.38 9.24 -7.12
CA ILE A 229 11.29 9.73 -8.17
C ILE A 229 11.29 11.26 -8.21
N TYR A 230 10.11 11.88 -8.13
CA TYR A 230 9.98 13.33 -8.11
C TYR A 230 10.70 13.96 -6.90
N TRP A 231 10.53 13.41 -5.70
CA TRP A 231 11.24 13.84 -4.49
C TRP A 231 12.75 13.65 -4.62
N LEU A 232 13.23 12.51 -5.14
CA LEU A 232 14.64 12.26 -5.41
C LEU A 232 15.25 13.30 -6.38
N LEU A 233 14.49 13.70 -7.41
CA LEU A 233 14.91 14.77 -8.32
C LEU A 233 14.96 16.14 -7.63
N THR A 234 14.04 16.45 -6.71
CA THR A 234 14.13 17.69 -5.91
C THR A 234 15.27 17.67 -4.89
N ALA A 235 15.61 16.50 -4.35
CA ALA A 235 16.76 16.31 -3.46
C ALA A 235 18.09 16.57 -4.19
N ALA A 236 18.23 16.09 -5.43
CA ALA A 236 19.35 16.45 -6.29
C ALA A 236 19.34 17.95 -6.66
N ALA A 237 18.17 18.52 -6.92
CA ALA A 237 18.03 19.93 -7.32
C ALA A 237 18.37 20.94 -6.21
N SER A 238 18.43 20.55 -4.93
CA SER A 238 18.73 21.49 -3.83
C SER A 238 20.11 22.14 -3.98
N ALA A 239 21.08 21.42 -4.57
CA ALA A 239 22.43 21.91 -4.85
C ALA A 239 22.50 23.14 -5.79
N TRP A 240 21.44 23.41 -6.57
CA TRP A 240 21.37 24.54 -7.50
C TRP A 240 20.16 25.46 -7.26
N ALA A 241 19.12 24.95 -6.59
CA ALA A 241 17.81 25.61 -6.49
C ALA A 241 17.23 25.55 -5.07
N VAL A 242 18.08 25.58 -4.03
CA VAL A 242 17.69 25.46 -2.60
C VAL A 242 16.49 26.32 -2.20
N THR A 243 16.38 27.56 -2.68
CA THR A 243 15.27 28.46 -2.35
C THR A 243 13.96 28.11 -3.07
N ALA A 244 14.01 27.44 -4.22
CA ALA A 244 12.83 27.05 -4.98
C ALA A 244 12.32 25.65 -4.60
N VAL A 245 13.22 24.73 -4.21
CA VAL A 245 12.91 23.32 -3.96
C VAL A 245 11.77 23.09 -2.95
N PRO A 246 11.71 23.75 -1.78
CA PRO A 246 10.60 23.57 -0.85
C PRO A 246 9.23 23.95 -1.43
N PHE A 247 9.16 24.98 -2.29
CA PHE A 247 7.92 25.37 -2.97
C PHE A 247 7.50 24.37 -4.05
N LEU A 248 8.47 23.67 -4.68
CA LEU A 248 8.14 22.63 -5.64
C LEU A 248 7.32 21.52 -4.96
N TRP A 249 7.66 21.12 -3.73
CA TRP A 249 7.00 19.99 -3.03
C TRP A 249 5.48 20.14 -2.88
N LEU A 250 4.95 21.38 -2.91
CA LEU A 250 3.51 21.68 -2.96
C LEU A 250 2.82 21.06 -4.20
N ALA A 251 3.57 20.74 -5.27
CA ALA A 251 3.08 20.03 -6.44
C ALA A 251 2.97 18.51 -6.26
N THR A 252 3.38 17.93 -5.13
CA THR A 252 3.26 16.48 -4.83
C THR A 252 1.84 15.92 -5.09
N PRO A 253 0.73 16.59 -4.69
CA PRO A 253 -0.62 16.14 -5.02
C PRO A 253 -0.94 16.17 -6.53
N LEU A 254 -0.31 17.09 -7.28
CA LEU A 254 -0.45 17.18 -8.74
C LEU A 254 0.28 16.02 -9.44
N VAL A 255 1.45 15.61 -8.95
CA VAL A 255 2.15 14.41 -9.41
C VAL A 255 1.27 13.16 -9.18
N ALA A 256 0.69 13.03 -7.99
CA ALA A 256 -0.22 11.93 -7.66
C ALA A 256 -1.45 11.90 -8.59
N ALA A 257 -2.13 13.04 -8.76
CA ALA A 257 -3.30 13.18 -9.62
C ALA A 257 -2.97 12.95 -11.11
N GLY A 258 -1.79 13.40 -11.56
CA GLY A 258 -1.26 13.16 -12.90
C GLY A 258 -1.08 11.67 -13.18
N THR A 259 -0.43 10.93 -12.28
CA THR A 259 -0.29 9.46 -12.39
C THR A 259 -1.66 8.77 -12.43
N VAL A 260 -2.61 9.16 -11.57
CA VAL A 260 -3.98 8.63 -11.61
C VAL A 260 -4.66 8.90 -12.94
N ARG A 261 -4.47 10.09 -13.54
CA ARG A 261 -5.03 10.44 -14.86
C ARG A 261 -4.42 9.57 -15.96
N VAL A 262 -3.10 9.40 -15.99
CA VAL A 262 -2.41 8.53 -16.98
C VAL A 262 -2.87 7.07 -16.87
N LEU A 263 -3.04 6.54 -15.66
CA LEU A 263 -3.55 5.18 -15.41
C LEU A 263 -5.04 4.98 -15.75
N ARG A 264 -5.79 6.07 -15.94
CA ARG A 264 -7.16 6.02 -16.49
C ARG A 264 -7.16 6.07 -18.02
N MET A 265 -6.22 6.80 -18.64
CA MET A 265 -6.11 6.99 -20.09
C MET A 265 -5.41 5.83 -20.83
N ARG A 266 -4.63 4.98 -20.14
CA ARG A 266 -4.07 3.74 -20.72
C ARG A 266 -5.07 2.58 -20.67
N ARG A 267 -6.28 2.77 -21.19
CA ARG A 267 -7.39 1.80 -21.23
C ARG A 267 -8.22 1.97 -22.48
#